data_AF-A0A5N7MLV6-F1
#
_entry.id   AF-A0A5N7MLV6-F1
#
_cell.length_a   1.000
_cell.length_b   1.000
_cell.length_c   1.000
_cell.angle_alpha   90.00
_cell.angle_beta   90.00
_cell.angle_gamma   90.00
#
_symmetry.space_group_name_H-M   'P 1'
#
loop_
_entity.id
_entity.type
_entity.pdbx_description
1 polymer ?
#
loop_
_entity_poly.entity_id
_entity_poly.type
_entity_poly.pdbx_seq_one_letter_code
_entity_poly.pdbx_strand_id
1 'polypeptide(L)'
;MTHHDNIKQAFWTIIENQAQDRGHTLTSFNRQVAQSVLNGGLLAYEDRLEAKAQYRVISAPTGSGKSSYAWALIGALIQAVPGSSALFLCETIDQCEDTYKELVKLDPRHSDFDRLACRLL
;
A
#
# COMPACT_ATOMS: atom_id res chain seq x y z
N MET A 1 -0.71 3.62 -20.95
CA MET A 1 -0.48 2.87 -19.69
C MET A 1 -1.76 2.94 -18.89
N THR A 2 -2.36 1.81 -18.54
CA THR A 2 -3.64 1.79 -17.80
C THR A 2 -3.41 2.07 -16.32
N HIS A 3 -4.43 2.50 -15.56
CA HIS A 3 -4.28 2.68 -14.10
C HIS A 3 -3.79 1.40 -13.41
N HIS A 4 -4.16 0.21 -13.90
CA HIS A 4 -3.67 -1.07 -13.38
C HIS A 4 -2.17 -1.24 -13.54
N ASP A 5 -1.61 -0.87 -14.70
CA ASP A 5 -0.17 -0.97 -14.94
C ASP A 5 0.60 -0.04 -13.99
N ASN A 6 0.10 1.17 -13.79
CA ASN A 6 0.69 2.15 -12.89
C ASN A 6 0.63 1.68 -11.43
N ILE A 7 -0.53 1.18 -10.97
CA ILE A 7 -0.70 0.63 -9.61
C ILE A 7 0.24 -0.55 -9.41
N LYS A 8 0.30 -1.48 -10.37
CA LYS A 8 1.16 -2.67 -10.30
C LYS A 8 2.63 -2.29 -10.21
N GLN A 9 3.09 -1.36 -11.04
CA GLN A 9 4.47 -0.90 -11.01
C GLN A 9 4.81 -0.25 -9.67
N ALA A 10 4.00 0.72 -9.22
CA ALA A 10 4.22 1.41 -7.95
C ALA A 10 4.21 0.44 -6.75
N PHE A 11 3.30 -0.53 -6.74
CA PHE A 11 3.21 -1.56 -5.71
C PHE A 11 4.50 -2.36 -5.58
N TRP A 12 5.02 -2.88 -6.69
CA TRP A 12 6.25 -3.69 -6.66
C TRP A 12 7.47 -2.85 -6.28
N THR A 13 7.56 -1.61 -6.76
CA THR A 13 8.62 -0.68 -6.35
C THR A 13 8.61 -0.43 -4.84
N ILE A 14 7.43 -0.18 -4.24
CA ILE A 14 7.33 0.04 -2.80
C ILE A 14 7.76 -1.21 -2.01
N ILE A 15 7.35 -2.40 -2.42
CA ILE A 15 7.72 -3.65 -1.75
C ILE A 15 9.22 -3.91 -1.84
N GLU A 16 9.82 -3.67 -3.01
CA GLU A 16 11.27 -3.83 -3.21
C GLU A 16 12.05 -2.87 -2.33
N ASN A 17 11.64 -1.61 -2.24
CA ASN A 17 12.25 -0.62 -1.36
C ASN A 17 12.11 -1.01 0.11
N GLN A 18 10.91 -1.38 0.56
CA GLN A 18 10.69 -1.85 1.94
C GLN A 18 11.53 -3.08 2.28
N ALA A 19 11.71 -4.00 1.34
CA ALA A 19 12.54 -5.19 1.54
C ALA A 19 14.02 -4.79 1.70
N GLN A 20 14.51 -3.88 0.85
CA GLN A 20 15.87 -3.34 0.94
C GLN A 20 16.11 -2.59 2.26
N ASP A 21 15.21 -1.67 2.64
CA ASP A 21 15.32 -0.87 3.86
C ASP A 21 15.36 -1.73 5.13
N ARG A 22 14.66 -2.87 5.11
CA ARG A 22 14.61 -3.81 6.23
C ARG A 22 15.69 -4.89 6.15
N GLY A 23 16.59 -4.84 5.16
CA GLY A 23 17.66 -5.83 4.98
C GLY A 23 17.14 -7.24 4.69
N HIS A 24 15.98 -7.35 4.06
CA HIS A 24 15.32 -8.63 3.77
C HIS A 24 15.25 -8.91 2.26
N THR A 25 15.42 -10.18 1.90
CA THR A 25 15.20 -10.66 0.53
C THR A 25 13.77 -11.14 0.37
N LEU A 26 13.10 -10.73 -0.70
CA LEU A 26 11.76 -11.23 -1.05
C LEU A 26 11.82 -12.69 -1.47
N THR A 27 11.35 -13.58 -0.60
CA THR A 27 11.19 -15.02 -0.89
C THR A 27 10.09 -15.25 -1.94
N SER A 28 10.05 -16.45 -2.52
CA SER A 28 8.96 -16.87 -3.42
C SER A 28 7.60 -16.81 -2.72
N PHE A 29 7.54 -17.21 -1.44
CA PHE A 29 6.33 -17.12 -0.64
C PHE A 29 5.88 -15.66 -0.43
N ASN A 30 6.81 -14.76 -0.08
CA ASN A 30 6.51 -13.34 0.09
C ASN A 30 5.90 -12.75 -1.19
N ARG A 31 6.48 -13.10 -2.35
CA ARG A 31 5.97 -12.66 -3.65
C ARG A 31 4.57 -13.20 -3.94
N GLN A 32 4.26 -14.44 -3.57
CA GLN A 32 2.91 -15.01 -3.74
C GLN A 32 1.86 -14.30 -2.88
N VAL A 33 2.21 -13.98 -1.62
CA VAL A 33 1.31 -13.24 -0.72
C VAL A 33 1.12 -11.81 -1.23
N ALA A 34 2.20 -11.13 -1.62
CA ALA A 34 2.14 -9.80 -2.23
C ALA A 34 1.30 -9.79 -3.50
N GLN A 35 1.47 -10.78 -4.39
CA GLN A 35 0.69 -10.92 -5.60
C GLN A 35 -0.80 -11.13 -5.32
N SER A 36 -1.14 -11.90 -4.27
CA SER A 36 -2.53 -12.08 -3.83
C SER A 36 -3.14 -10.76 -3.36
N VAL A 37 -2.38 -9.96 -2.60
CA VAL A 37 -2.82 -8.62 -2.15
C VAL A 37 -3.02 -7.68 -3.34
N LEU A 38 -2.07 -7.64 -4.28
CA LEU A 38 -2.20 -6.85 -5.49
C LEU A 38 -3.42 -7.24 -6.31
N ASN A 39 -3.62 -8.53 -6.57
CA ASN A 39 -4.77 -9.01 -7.34
C ASN A 39 -6.09 -8.66 -6.67
N GLY A 40 -6.20 -8.86 -5.36
CA GLY A 40 -7.39 -8.47 -4.60
C GLY A 40 -7.64 -6.96 -4.65
N GLY A 41 -6.58 -6.16 -4.57
CA GLY A 41 -6.64 -4.70 -4.69
C GLY A 41 -7.09 -4.21 -6.06
N LEU A 42 -6.54 -4.78 -7.13
CA LEU A 42 -6.94 -4.44 -8.51
C LEU A 42 -8.40 -4.82 -8.77
N LEU A 43 -8.82 -6.01 -8.36
CA LEU A 43 -10.22 -6.44 -8.46
C LEU A 43 -11.16 -5.52 -7.66
N ALA A 44 -10.77 -5.11 -6.45
CA ALA A 44 -11.57 -4.16 -5.66
C ALA A 44 -11.64 -2.77 -6.32
N TYR A 45 -10.57 -2.35 -7.00
CA TYR A 45 -10.56 -1.11 -7.76
C TYR A 45 -11.48 -1.19 -9.00
N GLU A 46 -11.46 -2.32 -9.72
CA GLU A 46 -12.40 -2.59 -10.82
C GLU A 46 -13.85 -2.62 -10.33
N ASP A 47 -14.13 -3.31 -9.23
CA ASP A 47 -15.46 -3.36 -8.62
C ASP A 47 -15.99 -1.94 -8.34
N ARG A 48 -15.14 -1.03 -7.85
CA ARG A 48 -15.49 0.38 -7.65
C ARG A 48 -15.84 1.09 -8.96
N LEU A 49 -15.05 0.88 -10.03
CA LEU A 49 -15.31 1.50 -11.33
C LEU A 49 -16.62 1.01 -11.95
N GLU A 50 -16.98 -0.24 -11.69
CA GLU A 50 -18.21 -0.87 -12.17
C GLU A 50 -19.40 -0.72 -11.20
N ALA A 51 -19.24 0.05 -10.12
CA ALA A 51 -20.24 0.24 -9.06
C ALA A 51 -20.75 -1.08 -8.44
N LYS A 52 -19.89 -2.09 -8.36
CA LYS A 52 -20.16 -3.39 -7.73
C LYS A 52 -19.81 -3.33 -6.24
N ALA A 53 -20.81 -3.47 -5.38
CA ALA A 53 -20.60 -3.61 -3.93
C ALA A 53 -20.14 -5.05 -3.61
N GLN A 54 -18.83 -5.31 -3.73
CA GLN A 54 -18.23 -6.61 -3.47
C GLN A 54 -17.07 -6.49 -2.47
N TYR A 55 -16.93 -7.51 -1.62
CA TYR A 55 -15.78 -7.64 -0.73
C TYR A 55 -14.79 -8.64 -1.31
N ARG A 56 -13.51 -8.26 -1.35
CA ARG A 56 -12.41 -9.15 -1.74
C ARG A 56 -11.68 -9.59 -0.47
N VAL A 57 -11.68 -10.90 -0.20
CA VAL A 57 -11.03 -11.47 0.99
C VAL A 57 -9.70 -12.10 0.58
N ILE A 58 -8.63 -11.69 1.26
CA ILE A 58 -7.29 -12.25 1.07
C ILE A 58 -6.93 -13.03 2.33
N SER A 59 -6.76 -14.35 2.18
CA SER A 59 -6.35 -15.23 3.29
C SER A 59 -4.88 -15.64 3.13
N ALA A 60 -4.10 -15.43 4.18
CA ALA A 60 -2.72 -15.92 4.29
C ALA A 60 -2.35 -16.10 5.77
N PRO A 61 -1.33 -16.91 6.10
CA PRO A 61 -0.88 -17.14 7.49
C PRO A 61 -0.55 -15.84 8.26
N THR A 62 -0.57 -15.89 9.59
CA THR A 62 -0.03 -14.80 10.42
C THR A 62 1.47 -14.62 10.15
N GLY A 63 1.98 -13.40 10.31
CA GLY A 63 3.40 -13.09 10.02
C GLY A 63 3.79 -13.08 8.53
N SER A 64 2.87 -13.38 7.60
CA SER A 64 3.15 -13.42 6.15
C SER A 64 3.33 -12.06 5.47
N GLY A 65 3.25 -10.95 6.21
CA GLY A 65 3.42 -9.60 5.67
C GLY A 65 2.19 -8.95 5.05
N LYS A 66 0.98 -9.54 5.21
CA LYS A 66 -0.28 -9.00 4.66
C LYS A 66 -0.46 -7.50 4.92
N SER A 67 -0.25 -7.05 6.16
CA SER A 67 -0.40 -5.62 6.53
C SER A 67 0.61 -4.75 5.79
N SER A 68 1.88 -5.15 5.73
CA SER A 68 2.92 -4.45 4.97
C SER A 68 2.57 -4.32 3.49
N TYR A 69 2.08 -5.39 2.87
CA TYR A 69 1.68 -5.36 1.46
C TYR A 69 0.39 -4.55 1.25
N ALA A 70 -0.53 -4.53 2.22
CA ALA A 70 -1.69 -3.65 2.15
C ALA A 70 -1.29 -2.16 2.23
N TRP A 71 -0.29 -1.80 3.04
CA TRP A 71 0.28 -0.44 3.02
C TRP A 71 0.92 -0.12 1.67
N ALA A 72 1.66 -1.06 1.08
CA ALA A 72 2.23 -0.88 -0.25
C ALA A 72 1.15 -0.67 -1.33
N LEU A 73 0.02 -1.39 -1.23
CA LEU A 73 -1.13 -1.19 -2.13
C LEU A 73 -1.76 0.19 -1.95
N ILE A 74 -1.92 0.65 -0.71
CA ILE A 74 -2.43 2.01 -0.43
C ILE A 74 -1.49 3.07 -1.01
N GLY A 75 -0.19 2.96 -0.77
CA GLY A 75 0.81 3.86 -1.34
C GLY A 75 0.76 3.87 -2.87
N ALA A 76 0.66 2.69 -3.49
CA ALA A 76 0.54 2.56 -4.95
C ALA A 76 -0.72 3.23 -5.49
N LEU A 77 -1.87 3.08 -4.82
CA LEU A 77 -3.13 3.74 -5.21
C LEU A 77 -3.02 5.26 -5.14
N ILE A 78 -2.46 5.79 -4.05
CA ILE A 78 -2.26 7.23 -3.87
C ILE A 78 -1.36 7.80 -4.97
N GLN A 79 -0.30 7.07 -5.34
CA GLN A 79 0.64 7.49 -6.38
C GLN A 79 0.05 7.39 -7.80
N ALA A 80 -0.66 6.30 -8.11
CA ALA A 80 -1.10 5.99 -9.47
C ALA A 80 -2.49 6.56 -9.83
N VAL A 81 -3.30 6.92 -8.83
CA VAL A 81 -4.68 7.37 -9.01
C VAL A 81 -4.91 8.66 -8.20
N PRO A 82 -4.73 9.84 -8.83
CA PRO A 82 -4.98 11.13 -8.17
C PRO A 82 -6.41 11.21 -7.61
N GLY A 83 -6.54 11.70 -6.39
CA GLY A 83 -7.83 11.80 -5.69
C GLY A 83 -8.35 10.48 -5.11
N SER A 84 -7.58 9.39 -5.20
CA SER A 84 -7.91 8.16 -4.46
C SER A 84 -7.76 8.37 -2.94
N SER A 85 -8.56 7.62 -2.20
CA SER A 85 -8.52 7.56 -0.74
C SER A 85 -8.61 6.11 -0.31
N ALA A 86 -7.94 5.76 0.78
CA ALA A 86 -8.01 4.44 1.38
C ALA A 86 -8.20 4.56 2.88
N LEU A 87 -8.85 3.56 3.47
CA LEU A 87 -9.05 3.41 4.91
C LEU A 87 -8.37 2.11 5.34
N PHE A 88 -7.49 2.20 6.33
CA PHE A 88 -6.88 1.05 6.98
C PHE A 88 -7.41 0.97 8.41
N LEU A 89 -8.12 -0.10 8.74
CA LEU A 89 -8.72 -0.30 10.06
C LEU A 89 -7.81 -1.17 10.92
N CYS A 90 -7.46 -0.65 12.10
CA CYS A 90 -6.72 -1.37 13.13
C CYS A 90 -7.63 -1.69 14.31
N GLU A 91 -7.25 -2.68 15.10
CA GLU A 91 -7.99 -3.08 16.30
C GLU A 91 -7.69 -2.17 17.49
N THR A 92 -6.44 -1.68 17.59
CA THR A 92 -5.97 -0.87 18.72
C THR A 92 -5.38 0.46 18.27
N ILE A 93 -5.35 1.43 19.20
CA ILE A 93 -4.75 2.75 18.97
C ILE A 93 -3.25 2.62 18.65
N ASP A 94 -2.52 1.76 19.37
CA ASP A 94 -1.09 1.55 19.11
C ASP A 94 -0.84 1.05 17.67
N GLN A 95 -1.69 0.13 17.19
CA GLN A 95 -1.64 -0.32 15.80
C GLN A 95 -1.98 0.80 14.80
N CYS A 96 -2.90 1.71 15.15
CA CYS A 96 -3.18 2.90 14.32
C CYS A 96 -1.95 3.80 14.21
N GLU A 97 -1.27 4.08 15.33
CA GLU A 97 -0.07 4.93 15.37
C GLU A 97 1.07 4.32 14.55
N ASP A 98 1.33 3.02 14.72
CA ASP A 98 2.37 2.34 13.96
C ASP A 98 2.04 2.28 12.46
N THR A 99 0.78 2.02 12.13
CA THR A 99 0.30 2.04 10.74
C THR A 99 0.43 3.44 10.12
N TYR A 100 0.08 4.49 10.86
CA TYR A 100 0.21 5.87 10.41
C TYR A 100 1.66 6.20 10.08
N LYS A 101 2.60 5.89 10.98
CA LYS A 101 4.04 6.10 10.76
C LYS A 101 4.55 5.38 9.51
N GLU A 102 4.08 4.17 9.24
CA GLU A 102 4.46 3.42 8.04
C GLU A 102 3.85 4.02 6.77
N LEU A 103 2.56 4.38 6.79
CA LEU A 103 1.87 4.95 5.62
C LEU A 103 2.40 6.33 5.24
N VAL A 104 2.75 7.16 6.23
CA VAL A 104 3.31 8.50 6.00
C VAL A 104 4.62 8.45 5.22
N LYS A 105 5.47 7.44 5.47
CA LYS A 105 6.72 7.23 4.71
C LYS A 105 6.48 6.91 3.23
N LEU A 106 5.28 6.43 2.89
CA LEU A 106 4.91 6.02 1.53
C LEU A 106 4.21 7.12 0.74
N ASP A 107 3.79 8.21 1.39
CA ASP A 107 3.15 9.34 0.73
C ASP A 107 4.21 10.32 0.20
N PRO A 108 4.42 10.42 -1.12
CA PRO A 108 5.37 11.37 -1.68
C PRO A 108 5.02 12.82 -1.34
N ARG A 109 3.73 13.13 -1.10
CA ARG A 109 3.26 14.47 -0.73
C ARG A 109 3.63 14.86 0.69
N HIS A 110 3.92 13.89 1.56
CA HIS A 110 4.33 14.19 2.93
C HIS A 110 5.74 14.79 2.97
N SER A 111 6.62 14.37 2.06
CA SER A 111 7.96 14.98 1.92
C SER A 111 7.93 16.46 1.50
N ASP A 112 6.83 16.91 0.88
CA ASP A 112 6.60 18.33 0.58
C ASP A 112 6.09 19.11 1.80
N PHE A 113 5.40 18.45 2.74
CA PHE A 113 4.96 19.07 4.00
C PHE A 113 6.15 19.41 4.91
N ASP A 114 7.12 18.49 5.05
CA ASP A 114 8.37 18.74 5.78
C ASP A 114 9.23 19.82 5.11
N ARG A 115 9.23 19.88 3.76
CA ARG A 115 9.91 20.96 3.02
C ARG A 115 9.22 22.32 3.17
N LEU A 116 7.90 22.35 3.36
CA LEU A 116 7.17 23.59 3.65
C LEU A 116 7.45 24.07 5.09
N ALA A 117 7.54 23.15 6.05
CA ALA A 117 7.88 23.47 7.44
C ALA A 117 9.32 24.01 7.59
N CYS A 118 10.28 23.45 6.84
CA CYS A 118 11.67 23.94 6.80
C CYS A 118 11.88 25.25 6.01
N ARG A 119 10.84 25.80 5.36
CA ARG A 119 10.92 27.05 4.60
C ARG A 119 10.25 28.24 5.29
N LEU A 120 9.67 28.00 6.47
CA LEU A 120 8.96 28.99 7.29
C LEU A 120 9.58 29.18 8.69
N LEU A 121 10.80 28.67 8.91
CA LEU A 121 11.65 28.98 10.06
C LEU A 121 12.96 29.60 9.56
#